data_AF-A0A848YI14-F1
#
_entry.id   AF-A0A848YI14-F1
#
_cell.length_a   1.000
_cell.length_b   1.000
_cell.length_c   1.000
_cell.angle_alpha   90.00
_cell.angle_beta   90.00
_cell.angle_gamma   90.00
#
_symmetry.space_group_name_H-M   'P 1'
#
loop_
_entity.id
_entity.type
_entity.pdbx_description
1 polymer ?
#
loop_
_entity_poly.entity_id
_entity_poly.type
_entity_poly.pdbx_seq_one_letter_code
_entity_poly.pdbx_strand_id
1 'polypeptide(L)'
;MADLETIERVKEIDVDKYKYGFKTEIESERAPKGLSEDTVRYISAKKDEPEWMLEWRLDAYRRWLTMEEPDWARVDYPKIDFQDLYFYAAPKTTEGPKSLDEVDPILLETYAKLGIPLKEQELLAGVRKHDEPSQLDDVDGPSYGSGKVAIDAVFDSVSVVTTFKEELAKAGVIFCSISEAVKEHPELVKKYLGSVVPQSDNYYATLNSAVFSDGSFVYIPKGTRCPMELSTYFRINEENTGQFERTLIIADEGSYVSYLEGCTAPMRDENQLHAAVVELVTLDDAEIKYSTVQN
;
A
#
# COMPACT_ATOMS: atom_id res chain seq x y z
N MET A 1 -42.12 -8.87 -1.14
CA MET A 1 -41.96 -9.78 0.01
C MET A 1 -41.17 -10.97 -0.50
N ALA A 2 -39.88 -11.06 -0.18
CA ALA A 2 -39.09 -12.24 -0.52
C ALA A 2 -39.58 -13.42 0.32
N ASP A 3 -39.64 -14.62 -0.27
CA ASP A 3 -40.15 -15.81 0.41
C ASP A 3 -39.20 -16.25 1.56
N LEU A 4 -39.78 -16.88 2.59
CA LEU A 4 -39.07 -17.33 3.78
C LEU A 4 -37.99 -18.39 3.46
N GLU A 5 -38.16 -19.13 2.36
CA GLU A 5 -37.26 -20.19 1.89
C GLU A 5 -35.96 -19.61 1.28
N THR A 6 -36.06 -18.42 0.68
CA THR A 6 -34.95 -17.65 0.13
C THR A 6 -34.14 -17.01 1.26
N ILE A 7 -34.80 -16.55 2.32
CA ILE A 7 -34.13 -16.02 3.52
C ILE A 7 -33.42 -17.15 4.29
N GLU A 8 -33.99 -18.35 4.35
CA GLU A 8 -33.35 -19.52 4.95
C GLU A 8 -32.19 -20.07 4.10
N ARG A 9 -32.31 -20.13 2.76
CA ARG A 9 -31.18 -20.52 1.89
C ARG A 9 -30.04 -19.52 1.92
N VAL A 10 -30.31 -18.23 2.08
CA VAL A 10 -29.26 -17.21 2.28
C VAL A 10 -28.61 -17.31 3.66
N LYS A 11 -29.33 -17.82 4.68
CA LYS A 11 -28.76 -18.14 6.00
C LYS A 11 -27.98 -19.47 6.03
N GLU A 12 -28.33 -20.44 5.18
CA GLU A 12 -27.59 -21.70 5.02
C GLU A 12 -26.38 -21.59 4.09
N ILE A 13 -26.33 -20.56 3.23
CA ILE A 13 -25.07 -20.11 2.62
C ILE A 13 -24.26 -19.42 3.72
N ASP A 14 -23.66 -20.27 4.52
CA ASP A 14 -22.69 -20.01 5.57
C ASP A 14 -21.53 -19.19 4.97
N VAL A 15 -21.66 -17.85 5.01
CA VAL A 15 -20.57 -16.91 4.69
C VAL A 15 -19.39 -17.13 5.66
N ASP A 16 -19.62 -17.86 6.76
CA ASP A 16 -18.61 -18.30 7.74
C ASP A 16 -17.77 -19.52 7.27
N LYS A 17 -17.93 -19.98 6.03
CA LYS A 17 -17.07 -21.03 5.44
C LYS A 17 -16.10 -20.53 4.37
N TYR A 18 -15.59 -19.31 4.52
CA TYR A 18 -14.28 -18.97 3.96
C TYR A 18 -13.19 -19.75 4.70
N LYS A 19 -12.98 -20.99 4.28
CA LYS A 19 -12.24 -22.05 5.00
C LYS A 19 -10.71 -21.88 5.01
N TYR A 20 -10.18 -20.77 4.48
CA TYR A 20 -8.74 -20.55 4.29
C TYR A 20 -8.27 -19.15 4.76
N GLY A 21 -8.78 -18.67 5.89
CA GLY A 21 -8.18 -17.56 6.64
C GLY A 21 -6.92 -18.01 7.37
N PHE A 22 -5.85 -18.33 6.66
CA PHE A 22 -4.57 -18.70 7.27
C PHE A 22 -3.81 -17.42 7.65
N LYS A 23 -3.71 -17.15 8.97
CA LYS A 23 -2.76 -16.19 9.53
C LYS A 23 -1.36 -16.73 9.26
N THR A 24 -0.61 -16.11 8.35
CA THR A 24 0.82 -16.32 8.32
C THR A 24 1.39 -15.58 9.54
N GLU A 25 1.84 -16.31 10.56
CA GLU A 25 2.55 -15.72 11.71
C GLU A 25 3.94 -15.28 11.24
N ILE A 26 4.00 -14.17 10.51
CA ILE A 26 5.26 -13.48 10.26
C ILE A 26 5.54 -12.66 11.52
N GLU A 27 6.64 -12.94 12.21
CA GLU A 27 7.04 -12.12 13.35
C GLU A 27 7.29 -10.69 12.86
N SER A 28 6.61 -9.70 13.42
CA SER A 28 6.76 -8.29 13.04
C SER A 28 7.44 -7.47 14.14
N GLU A 29 8.31 -6.53 13.75
CA GLU A 29 8.75 -5.44 14.61
C GLU A 29 7.68 -4.34 14.62
N ARG A 30 7.28 -3.88 15.79
CA ARG A 30 6.23 -2.86 15.95
C ARG A 30 6.77 -1.62 16.65
N ALA A 31 6.23 -0.46 16.30
CA ALA A 31 6.37 0.72 17.16
C ALA A 31 5.74 0.47 18.54
N PRO A 32 6.12 1.24 19.57
CA PRO A 32 5.32 1.31 20.79
C PRO A 32 3.86 1.65 20.48
N LYS A 33 2.93 1.11 21.28
CA LYS A 33 1.51 1.46 21.15
C LYS A 33 1.31 2.95 21.41
N GLY A 34 0.37 3.50 20.67
CA GLY A 34 -0.17 4.82 20.88
C GLY A 34 0.49 5.92 20.06
N LEU A 35 -0.26 7.01 19.92
CA LEU A 35 0.13 8.15 19.11
C LEU A 35 0.76 9.24 19.96
N SER A 36 2.00 9.60 19.63
CA SER A 36 2.78 10.64 20.28
C SER A 36 3.80 11.26 19.30
N GLU A 37 4.45 12.37 19.69
CA GLU A 37 5.61 12.88 18.92
C GLU A 37 6.71 11.82 18.80
N ASP A 38 6.91 10.99 19.84
CA ASP A 38 7.92 9.93 19.82
C ASP A 38 7.57 8.84 18.82
N THR A 39 6.29 8.48 18.68
CA THR A 39 5.81 7.55 17.64
C THR A 39 6.09 8.11 16.24
N VAL A 40 5.81 9.40 16.02
CA VAL A 40 6.10 10.08 14.75
C VAL A 40 7.60 10.08 14.43
N ARG A 41 8.43 10.43 15.42
CA ARG A 41 9.90 10.39 15.29
C ARG A 41 10.40 8.97 15.04
N TYR A 42 9.80 7.97 15.69
CA TYR A 42 10.14 6.56 15.48
C TYR A 42 9.86 6.13 14.03
N ILE A 43 8.70 6.46 13.48
CA ILE A 43 8.35 6.15 12.08
C ILE A 43 9.37 6.80 11.13
N SER A 44 9.61 8.10 11.32
CA SER A 44 10.53 8.87 10.47
C SER A 44 11.97 8.34 10.55
N ALA A 45 12.44 7.99 11.75
CA ALA A 45 13.77 7.42 11.94
C ALA A 45 13.90 5.99 11.38
N LYS A 46 12.88 5.14 11.53
CA LYS A 46 12.86 3.80 10.94
C LYS A 46 12.91 3.82 9.43
N LYS A 47 12.25 4.82 8.85
CA LYS A 47 12.29 5.08 7.42
C LYS A 47 13.52 5.85 6.97
N ASP A 48 14.34 6.37 7.88
CA ASP A 48 15.51 7.19 7.55
C ASP A 48 15.14 8.36 6.61
N GLU A 49 14.11 9.09 7.03
CA GLU A 49 13.59 10.25 6.31
C GLU A 49 14.45 11.52 6.52
N PRO A 50 14.47 12.44 5.53
CA PRO A 50 15.11 13.74 5.69
C PRO A 50 14.37 14.62 6.69
N GLU A 51 15.09 15.58 7.30
CA GLU A 51 14.59 16.44 8.38
C GLU A 51 13.29 17.19 8.01
N TRP A 52 13.16 17.67 6.77
CA TRP A 52 11.96 18.37 6.32
C TRP A 52 10.70 17.48 6.37
N MET A 53 10.85 16.18 6.14
CA MET A 53 9.75 15.22 6.18
C MET A 53 9.33 14.94 7.63
N LEU A 54 10.30 14.84 8.54
CA LEU A 54 10.03 14.74 9.98
C LEU A 54 9.30 15.99 10.49
N GLU A 55 9.76 17.19 10.13
CA GLU A 55 9.08 18.44 10.51
C GLU A 55 7.65 18.49 9.98
N TRP A 56 7.44 18.10 8.72
CA TRP A 56 6.10 17.97 8.15
C TRP A 56 5.23 17.02 8.96
N ARG A 57 5.70 15.83 9.32
CA ARG A 57 4.91 14.90 10.14
C ARG A 57 4.57 15.46 11.53
N LEU A 58 5.54 16.11 12.18
CA LEU A 58 5.34 16.70 13.52
C LEU A 58 4.34 17.85 13.51
N ASP A 59 4.38 18.70 12.48
CA ASP A 59 3.42 19.78 12.33
C ASP A 59 2.00 19.27 12.07
N ALA A 60 1.87 18.17 11.31
CA ALA A 60 0.60 17.46 11.14
C ALA A 60 0.08 16.96 12.48
N TYR A 61 0.91 16.26 13.25
CA TYR A 61 0.54 15.72 14.56
C TYR A 61 0.09 16.82 15.53
N ARG A 62 0.87 17.90 15.65
CA ARG A 62 0.52 19.03 16.53
C ARG A 62 -0.78 19.70 16.12
N ARG A 63 -1.04 19.84 14.81
CA ARG A 63 -2.30 20.37 14.32
C ARG A 63 -3.46 19.42 14.64
N TRP A 64 -3.28 18.13 14.40
CA TRP A 64 -4.30 17.11 14.65
C TRP A 64 -4.80 17.13 16.09
N LEU A 65 -3.91 17.33 17.07
CA LEU A 65 -4.28 17.48 18.49
C LEU A 65 -5.25 18.63 18.79
N THR A 66 -5.37 19.60 17.89
CA THR A 66 -6.29 20.75 18.01
C THR A 66 -7.61 20.55 17.29
N MET A 67 -7.78 19.44 16.57
CA MET A 67 -8.94 19.15 15.76
C MET A 67 -9.94 18.25 16.49
N GLU A 68 -11.20 18.37 16.12
CA GLU A 68 -12.27 17.50 16.61
C GLU A 68 -12.58 16.41 15.57
N GLU A 69 -12.81 15.18 16.04
CA GLU A 69 -13.20 14.06 15.18
C GLU A 69 -14.62 14.29 14.63
N PRO A 70 -14.85 14.15 13.31
CA PRO A 70 -16.16 14.39 12.72
C PRO A 70 -17.19 13.30 13.09
N ASP A 71 -18.41 13.72 13.42
CA ASP A 71 -19.53 12.85 13.84
C ASP A 71 -20.75 12.87 12.88
N TRP A 72 -20.64 13.61 11.77
CA TRP A 72 -21.75 13.86 10.85
C TRP A 72 -22.06 12.69 9.90
N ALA A 73 -21.13 11.75 9.75
CA ALA A 73 -21.28 10.62 8.83
C ALA A 73 -22.25 9.58 9.40
N ARG A 74 -23.03 8.92 8.53
CA ARG A 74 -24.02 7.91 8.93
C ARG A 74 -23.37 6.54 9.14
N VAL A 75 -22.44 6.48 10.07
CA VAL A 75 -21.67 5.28 10.46
C VAL A 75 -21.67 5.20 11.98
N ASP A 76 -21.73 3.98 12.51
CA ASP A 76 -21.69 3.73 13.95
C ASP A 76 -20.52 2.79 14.24
N TYR A 77 -19.57 3.26 15.03
CA TYR A 77 -18.41 2.51 15.47
C TYR A 77 -17.98 3.00 16.86
N PRO A 78 -17.40 2.12 17.70
CA PRO A 78 -16.85 2.54 18.97
C PRO A 78 -15.75 3.58 18.75
N LYS A 79 -15.70 4.59 19.61
CA LYS A 79 -14.68 5.64 19.53
C LYS A 79 -13.29 5.03 19.45
N ILE A 80 -12.50 5.51 18.49
CA ILE A 80 -11.17 4.98 18.22
C ILE A 80 -10.23 5.38 19.35
N ASP A 81 -9.63 4.38 20.00
CA ASP A 81 -8.55 4.63 20.96
C ASP A 81 -7.21 4.65 20.24
N PHE A 82 -6.79 5.83 19.79
CA PHE A 82 -5.49 6.04 19.14
C PHE A 82 -4.29 5.69 20.04
N GLN A 83 -4.48 5.51 21.35
CA GLN A 83 -3.41 5.08 22.25
C GLN A 83 -3.25 3.55 22.30
N ASP A 84 -4.23 2.78 21.81
CA ASP A 84 -4.17 1.31 21.76
C ASP A 84 -3.75 0.76 20.38
N LEU A 85 -3.57 1.63 19.40
CA LEU A 85 -3.14 1.27 18.03
C LEU A 85 -1.62 1.21 17.88
N TYR A 86 -1.18 0.36 16.96
CA TYR A 86 0.15 0.41 16.37
C TYR A 86 0.13 1.23 15.08
N PHE A 87 1.06 2.18 14.94
CA PHE A 87 1.18 3.06 13.76
C PHE A 87 2.31 2.65 12.80
N TYR A 88 3.05 1.59 13.14
CA TYR A 88 4.09 1.02 12.32
C TYR A 88 4.29 -0.44 12.68
N ALA A 89 4.28 -1.30 11.67
CA ALA A 89 4.67 -2.68 11.78
C ALA A 89 5.44 -3.06 10.51
N ALA A 90 6.61 -3.68 10.69
CA ALA A 90 7.38 -4.23 9.58
C ALA A 90 7.66 -5.70 9.86
N PRO A 91 7.53 -6.60 8.87
CA PRO A 91 7.91 -7.99 9.04
C PRO A 91 9.40 -8.08 9.42
N LYS A 92 9.73 -8.86 10.45
CA LYS A 92 11.12 -9.17 10.77
C LYS A 92 11.71 -9.95 9.60
N THR A 93 12.99 -9.73 9.36
CA THR A 93 13.76 -10.51 8.40
C THR A 93 14.00 -11.91 8.98
N THR A 94 13.01 -12.79 8.90
CA THR A 94 13.18 -14.23 9.15
C THR A 94 13.72 -14.93 7.90
N GLU A 95 14.35 -16.09 8.07
CA GLU A 95 14.55 -17.01 6.94
C GLU A 95 13.16 -17.37 6.40
N GLY A 96 12.83 -16.86 5.21
CA GLY A 96 11.57 -17.17 4.55
C GLY A 96 11.53 -18.61 4.03
N PRO A 97 10.41 -19.04 3.40
CA PRO A 97 10.28 -20.36 2.80
C PRO A 97 11.43 -20.65 1.83
N LYS A 98 11.89 -21.90 1.72
CA LYS A 98 13.06 -22.24 0.88
C LYS A 98 12.71 -22.42 -0.60
N SER A 99 11.43 -22.55 -0.91
CA SER A 99 10.90 -22.67 -2.27
C SER A 99 9.45 -22.19 -2.35
N LEU A 100 8.96 -21.93 -3.57
CA LEU A 100 7.54 -21.61 -3.81
C LEU A 100 6.60 -22.74 -3.33
N ASP A 101 7.06 -23.99 -3.24
CA ASP A 101 6.24 -25.11 -2.77
C ASP A 101 5.89 -25.02 -1.28
N GLU A 102 6.65 -24.23 -0.52
CA GLU A 102 6.40 -23.94 0.90
C GLU A 102 5.48 -22.71 1.08
N VAL A 103 5.08 -22.07 -0.02
CA VAL A 103 4.22 -20.89 -0.06
C VAL A 103 2.77 -21.31 -0.21
N ASP A 104 1.87 -20.58 0.44
CA ASP A 104 0.43 -20.83 0.36
C ASP A 104 -0.05 -20.95 -1.10
N PRO A 105 -0.65 -22.09 -1.52
CA PRO A 105 -1.17 -22.27 -2.87
C PRO A 105 -2.19 -21.22 -3.30
N ILE A 106 -2.97 -20.67 -2.37
CA ILE A 106 -3.94 -19.60 -2.66
C ILE A 106 -3.22 -18.28 -2.93
N LEU A 107 -2.10 -18.03 -2.26
CA LEU A 107 -1.27 -16.85 -2.52
C LEU A 107 -0.64 -16.94 -3.92
N LEU A 108 -0.10 -18.11 -4.28
CA LEU A 108 0.42 -18.37 -5.62
C LEU A 108 -0.67 -18.30 -6.69
N GLU A 109 -1.87 -18.81 -6.40
CA GLU A 109 -3.02 -18.69 -7.30
C GLU A 109 -3.47 -17.23 -7.46
N THR A 110 -3.42 -16.46 -6.38
CA THR A 110 -3.70 -15.01 -6.40
C THR A 110 -2.66 -14.29 -7.24
N TYR A 111 -1.37 -14.59 -7.04
CA TYR A 111 -0.30 -14.02 -7.85
C TYR A 111 -0.41 -14.39 -9.33
N ALA A 112 -0.75 -15.64 -9.64
CA ALA A 112 -1.00 -16.09 -11.00
C ALA A 112 -2.21 -15.38 -11.64
N LYS A 113 -3.30 -15.17 -10.89
CA LYS A 113 -4.48 -14.40 -11.35
C LYS A 113 -4.16 -12.93 -11.58
N LEU A 114 -3.28 -12.35 -10.77
CA LEU A 114 -2.78 -10.98 -10.91
C LEU A 114 -1.71 -10.85 -12.02
N GLY A 115 -1.32 -11.95 -12.67
CA GLY A 115 -0.31 -11.94 -13.73
C GLY A 115 1.11 -11.68 -13.22
N ILE A 116 1.36 -11.82 -11.92
CA ILE A 116 2.70 -11.70 -11.33
C ILE A 116 3.57 -12.87 -11.85
N PRO A 117 4.68 -12.61 -12.54
CA PRO A 117 5.53 -13.69 -13.05
C PRO A 117 6.19 -14.47 -11.90
N LEU A 118 6.47 -15.76 -12.14
CA LEU A 118 6.92 -16.70 -11.10
C LEU A 118 8.16 -16.23 -10.33
N LYS A 119 9.08 -15.55 -10.99
CA LYS A 119 10.29 -14.98 -10.38
C LYS A 119 9.95 -13.91 -9.34
N GLU A 120 8.95 -13.08 -9.63
CA GLU A 120 8.44 -12.06 -8.73
C GLU A 120 7.62 -12.70 -7.60
N GLN A 121 6.94 -13.81 -7.86
CA GLN A 121 6.29 -14.62 -6.80
C GLN A 121 7.30 -15.13 -5.77
N GLU A 122 8.52 -15.52 -6.18
CA GLU A 122 9.57 -15.95 -5.25
C GLU A 122 9.94 -14.84 -4.27
N LEU A 123 10.02 -13.59 -4.74
CA LEU A 123 10.33 -12.46 -3.87
C LEU A 123 9.17 -12.13 -2.92
N LEU A 124 7.95 -12.09 -3.47
CA LEU A 124 6.73 -11.76 -2.74
C LEU A 124 6.36 -12.78 -1.68
N ALA A 125 6.73 -14.03 -1.91
CA ALA A 125 6.48 -15.10 -0.98
C ALA A 125 7.59 -15.26 0.07
N GLY A 126 8.63 -14.41 0.02
CA GLY A 126 9.77 -14.48 0.92
C GLY A 126 10.72 -15.65 0.62
N VAL A 127 10.60 -16.27 -0.55
CA VAL A 127 11.44 -17.41 -0.96
C VAL A 127 12.88 -16.98 -1.28
N ARG A 128 13.05 -15.72 -1.67
CA ARG A 128 14.33 -15.16 -2.14
C ARG A 128 14.49 -13.73 -1.65
N LYS A 129 15.73 -13.30 -1.36
CA LYS A 129 16.06 -11.90 -1.07
C LYS A 129 16.29 -11.08 -2.34
N HIS A 130 16.24 -9.75 -2.23
CA HIS A 130 16.40 -8.82 -3.36
C HIS A 130 17.80 -8.91 -4.04
N ASP A 131 18.79 -9.43 -3.33
CA ASP A 131 20.20 -9.55 -3.76
C ASP A 131 20.59 -10.95 -4.25
N GLU A 132 19.67 -11.92 -4.26
CA GLU A 132 19.95 -13.29 -4.66
C GLU A 132 19.48 -13.58 -6.11
N PRO A 133 20.30 -14.24 -6.95
CA PRO A 133 19.90 -14.65 -8.30
C PRO A 133 18.78 -15.70 -8.26
N SER A 134 17.82 -15.64 -9.20
CA SER A 134 16.73 -16.63 -9.29
C SER A 134 17.18 -17.80 -10.15
N GLN A 135 16.74 -19.01 -9.81
CA GLN A 135 16.92 -20.17 -10.68
C GLN A 135 16.12 -20.06 -11.99
N LEU A 136 15.22 -19.06 -12.08
CA LEU A 136 14.43 -18.71 -13.26
C LEU A 136 15.04 -17.54 -14.07
N ASP A 137 16.26 -17.08 -13.74
CA ASP A 137 16.93 -15.97 -14.44
C ASP A 137 17.16 -16.23 -15.94
N ASP A 138 17.13 -17.50 -16.38
CA ASP A 138 17.29 -17.94 -17.77
C ASP A 138 15.98 -18.45 -18.44
N VAL A 139 14.82 -18.29 -17.80
CA VAL A 139 13.54 -18.83 -18.29
C VAL A 139 12.61 -17.67 -18.67
N ASP A 140 12.36 -17.52 -19.97
CA ASP A 140 11.30 -16.63 -20.47
C ASP A 140 9.96 -17.04 -19.84
N GLY A 141 9.47 -16.21 -18.92
CA GLY A 141 8.18 -16.42 -18.26
C GLY A 141 7.01 -16.37 -19.27
N PRO A 142 5.88 -17.01 -18.96
CA PRO A 142 4.74 -17.01 -19.87
C PRO A 142 4.25 -15.57 -20.11
N SER A 143 4.19 -15.19 -21.39
CA SER A 143 3.48 -13.99 -21.85
C SER A 143 1.98 -14.21 -21.68
N TYR A 144 1.41 -13.74 -20.57
CA TYR A 144 -0.04 -13.65 -20.44
C TYR A 144 -0.54 -12.53 -21.36
N GLY A 145 -1.58 -12.83 -22.15
CA GLY A 145 -2.07 -11.98 -23.26
C GLY A 145 -2.65 -10.61 -22.89
N SER A 146 -2.40 -10.10 -21.69
CA SER A 146 -2.89 -8.83 -21.16
C SER A 146 -1.76 -7.83 -20.87
N GLY A 147 -0.81 -7.66 -21.79
CA GLY A 147 0.24 -6.65 -21.66
C GLY A 147 1.23 -6.87 -20.48
N LYS A 148 2.27 -6.05 -20.41
CA LYS A 148 3.17 -6.00 -19.23
C LYS A 148 2.48 -5.15 -18.15
N VAL A 149 2.57 -5.56 -16.88
CA VAL A 149 2.07 -4.80 -15.71
C VAL A 149 3.20 -4.71 -14.68
N ALA A 150 3.56 -3.50 -14.25
CA ALA A 150 4.50 -3.30 -13.16
C ALA A 150 3.76 -3.32 -11.82
N ILE A 151 4.31 -4.06 -10.86
CA ILE A 151 3.65 -4.33 -9.59
C ILE A 151 4.56 -3.89 -8.45
N ASP A 152 4.05 -3.03 -7.57
CA ASP A 152 4.63 -2.72 -6.27
C ASP A 152 3.83 -3.46 -5.20
N ALA A 153 4.47 -4.34 -4.43
CA ALA A 153 3.77 -5.11 -3.40
C ALA A 153 4.18 -4.65 -2.01
N VAL A 154 3.16 -4.29 -1.25
CA VAL A 154 3.29 -3.75 0.09
C VAL A 154 2.76 -4.76 1.11
N PHE A 155 3.60 -5.07 2.10
CA PHE A 155 3.26 -5.91 3.24
C PHE A 155 3.31 -5.08 4.52
N ASP A 156 2.17 -4.97 5.20
CA ASP A 156 1.96 -4.13 6.37
C ASP A 156 2.36 -2.66 6.13
N SER A 157 3.55 -2.22 6.55
CA SER A 157 4.03 -0.83 6.36
C SER A 157 5.23 -0.70 5.42
N VAL A 158 5.59 -1.73 4.66
CA VAL A 158 6.81 -1.71 3.82
C VAL A 158 6.59 -2.35 2.45
N SER A 159 7.00 -1.67 1.39
CA SER A 159 7.16 -2.25 0.04
C SER A 159 8.28 -3.30 0.01
N VAL A 160 7.95 -4.49 -0.49
CA VAL A 160 8.83 -5.66 -0.53
C VAL A 160 9.45 -5.87 -1.91
N VAL A 161 8.72 -5.53 -2.99
CA VAL A 161 9.22 -5.61 -4.37
C VAL A 161 8.51 -4.62 -5.27
N THR A 162 9.27 -4.06 -6.22
CA THR A 162 8.70 -3.41 -7.40
C THR A 162 9.25 -4.07 -8.67
N THR A 163 8.36 -4.52 -9.55
CA THR A 163 8.73 -5.23 -10.78
C THR A 163 8.96 -4.25 -11.93
N PHE A 164 9.70 -4.68 -12.97
CA PHE A 164 9.99 -3.88 -14.18
C PHE A 164 10.65 -2.50 -13.96
N LYS A 165 11.34 -2.28 -12.81
CA LYS A 165 12.04 -1.01 -12.51
C LYS A 165 12.95 -0.53 -13.66
N GLU A 166 13.72 -1.43 -14.28
CA GLU A 166 14.61 -1.07 -15.39
C GLU A 166 13.88 -0.63 -16.66
N GLU A 167 12.75 -1.26 -17.00
CA GLU A 167 11.97 -0.89 -18.18
C GLU A 167 11.27 0.45 -17.99
N LEU A 168 10.74 0.71 -16.79
CA LEU A 168 10.16 2.00 -16.41
C LEU A 168 11.21 3.11 -16.41
N ALA A 169 12.40 2.85 -15.85
CA ALA A 169 13.51 3.80 -15.84
C ALA A 169 13.97 4.19 -17.25
N LYS A 170 13.95 3.26 -18.22
CA LYS A 170 14.24 3.58 -19.65
C LYS A 170 13.23 4.56 -20.25
N ALA A 171 11.99 4.56 -19.78
CA ALA A 171 10.96 5.54 -20.16
C ALA A 171 10.97 6.81 -19.28
N GLY A 172 11.90 6.90 -18.31
CA GLY A 172 11.96 7.96 -17.30
C GLY A 172 10.83 7.91 -16.27
N VAL A 173 10.02 6.85 -16.26
CA VAL A 173 8.94 6.66 -15.28
C VAL A 173 9.55 6.29 -13.94
N ILE A 174 9.13 6.97 -12.89
CA ILE A 174 9.44 6.61 -11.51
C ILE A 174 8.22 5.90 -10.95
N PHE A 175 8.40 4.68 -10.47
CA PHE A 175 7.40 3.93 -9.73
C PHE A 175 8.09 3.21 -8.58
N CYS A 176 7.78 3.61 -7.35
CA CYS A 176 8.35 3.05 -6.14
C CYS A 176 7.44 3.37 -4.93
N SER A 177 7.83 2.92 -3.74
CA SER A 177 7.17 3.36 -2.51
C SER A 177 7.39 4.85 -2.27
N ILE A 178 6.45 5.50 -1.59
CA ILE A 178 6.60 6.90 -1.19
C ILE A 178 7.80 7.10 -0.25
N SER A 179 8.14 6.08 0.54
CA SER A 179 9.32 6.10 1.42
C SER A 179 10.62 6.12 0.62
N GLU A 180 10.72 5.35 -0.46
CA GLU A 180 11.86 5.39 -1.39
C GLU A 180 11.91 6.75 -2.11
N ALA A 181 10.78 7.25 -2.60
CA ALA A 181 10.72 8.53 -3.29
C ALA A 181 11.13 9.73 -2.42
N VAL A 182 10.81 9.72 -1.12
CA VAL A 182 11.22 10.76 -0.17
C VAL A 182 12.76 10.85 -0.05
N LYS A 183 13.47 9.73 -0.22
CA LYS A 183 14.94 9.67 -0.17
C LYS A 183 15.60 9.98 -1.50
N GLU A 184 15.14 9.32 -2.55
CA GLU A 184 15.79 9.33 -3.87
C GLU A 184 15.33 10.52 -4.73
N HIS A 185 14.12 11.03 -4.47
CA HIS A 185 13.49 12.12 -5.22
C HIS A 185 12.90 13.22 -4.31
N PRO A 186 13.62 13.70 -3.27
CA PRO A 186 13.08 14.58 -2.23
C PRO A 186 12.51 15.87 -2.79
N GLU A 187 13.16 16.47 -3.80
CA GLU A 187 12.70 17.73 -4.41
C GLU A 187 11.35 17.56 -5.13
N LEU A 188 11.14 16.41 -5.77
CA LEU A 188 9.92 16.11 -6.49
C LEU A 188 8.77 15.82 -5.53
N VAL A 189 9.03 15.01 -4.49
CA VAL A 189 8.04 14.75 -3.43
C VAL A 189 7.69 16.06 -2.73
N LYS A 190 8.67 16.83 -2.29
CA LYS A 190 8.46 18.11 -1.58
C LYS A 190 7.68 19.14 -2.41
N LYS A 191 7.81 19.10 -3.74
CA LYS A 191 7.05 19.98 -4.65
C LYS A 191 5.55 19.66 -4.67
N TYR A 192 5.18 18.38 -4.61
CA TYR A 192 3.80 17.94 -4.86
C TYR A 192 3.06 17.38 -3.64
N LEU A 193 3.78 16.89 -2.63
CA LEU A 193 3.17 16.34 -1.41
C LEU A 193 2.34 17.40 -0.69
N GLY A 194 1.05 17.11 -0.49
CA GLY A 194 0.10 18.03 0.14
C GLY A 194 -0.35 19.18 -0.75
N SER A 195 -0.06 19.15 -2.05
CA SER A 195 -0.53 20.16 -3.01
C SER A 195 -2.01 20.01 -3.36
N VAL A 196 -2.55 18.78 -3.30
CA VAL A 196 -3.96 18.48 -3.57
C VAL A 196 -4.71 18.22 -2.28
N VAL A 197 -4.13 17.44 -1.36
CA VAL A 197 -4.69 17.18 -0.03
C VAL A 197 -3.75 17.77 1.02
N PRO A 198 -3.94 19.06 1.39
CA PRO A 198 -3.10 19.72 2.37
C PRO A 198 -3.07 18.97 3.69
N GLN A 199 -1.97 19.14 4.41
CA GLN A 199 -1.80 18.58 5.75
C GLN A 199 -2.95 18.96 6.71
N SER A 200 -3.62 20.09 6.51
CA SER A 200 -4.75 20.57 7.31
C SER A 200 -6.14 20.24 6.77
N ASP A 201 -6.26 19.39 5.75
CA ASP A 201 -7.51 19.21 5.00
C ASP A 201 -8.71 18.78 5.89
N ASN A 202 -8.54 17.68 6.63
CA ASN A 202 -9.54 17.16 7.55
C ASN A 202 -8.88 16.30 8.64
N TYR A 203 -9.66 15.89 9.65
CA TYR A 203 -9.16 15.15 10.82
C TYR A 203 -8.33 13.91 10.45
N TYR A 204 -8.83 13.06 9.55
CA TYR A 204 -8.14 11.83 9.16
C TYR A 204 -7.02 12.07 8.15
N ALA A 205 -7.12 13.08 7.28
CA ALA A 205 -6.02 13.47 6.41
C ALA A 205 -4.83 14.06 7.19
N THR A 206 -5.10 14.88 8.22
CA THR A 206 -4.05 15.41 9.12
C THR A 206 -3.43 14.30 9.94
N LEU A 207 -4.22 13.34 10.44
CA LEU A 207 -3.71 12.13 11.09
C LEU A 207 -2.81 11.34 10.14
N ASN A 208 -3.29 11.03 8.92
CA ASN A 208 -2.51 10.35 7.89
C ASN A 208 -1.17 11.06 7.64
N SER A 209 -1.16 12.39 7.49
CA SER A 209 0.07 13.16 7.33
C SER A 209 1.05 13.00 8.51
N ALA A 210 0.59 12.77 9.74
CA ALA A 210 1.50 12.51 10.84
C ALA A 210 2.15 11.11 10.75
N VAL A 211 1.39 10.09 10.35
CA VAL A 211 1.75 8.69 10.62
C VAL A 211 1.84 7.78 9.40
N PHE A 212 1.59 8.26 8.18
CA PHE A 212 1.57 7.39 7.00
C PHE A 212 2.87 6.60 6.89
N SER A 213 2.73 5.27 6.87
CA SER A 213 3.84 4.34 6.99
C SER A 213 4.14 3.66 5.66
N ASP A 214 3.27 3.76 4.66
CA ASP A 214 3.59 3.36 3.29
C ASP A 214 2.72 4.10 2.25
N GLY A 215 2.77 3.66 1.00
CA GLY A 215 1.99 4.16 -0.13
C GLY A 215 2.87 4.22 -1.38
N SER A 216 2.27 4.55 -2.52
CA SER A 216 3.01 4.56 -3.79
C SER A 216 3.35 5.96 -4.26
N PHE A 217 4.51 6.09 -4.90
CA PHE A 217 4.91 7.28 -5.63
C PHE A 217 5.08 6.97 -7.11
N VAL A 218 4.40 7.73 -7.95
CA VAL A 218 4.48 7.62 -9.40
C VAL A 218 4.78 8.98 -10.01
N TYR A 219 5.79 9.05 -10.87
CA TYR A 219 6.03 10.21 -11.73
C TYR A 219 6.16 9.77 -13.18
N ILE A 220 5.37 10.39 -14.05
CA ILE A 220 5.43 10.21 -15.50
C ILE A 220 5.99 11.48 -16.14
N PRO A 221 7.14 11.42 -16.84
CA PRO A 221 7.73 12.59 -17.47
C PRO A 221 6.89 13.19 -18.59
N LYS A 222 7.16 14.46 -18.89
CA LYS A 222 6.54 15.19 -20.00
C LYS A 222 6.57 14.41 -21.32
N GLY A 223 5.42 14.30 -21.97
CA GLY A 223 5.23 13.63 -23.26
C GLY A 223 5.36 12.11 -23.22
N THR A 224 5.49 11.51 -22.03
CA THR A 224 5.64 10.06 -21.88
C THR A 224 4.28 9.40 -21.69
N ARG A 225 3.95 8.44 -22.56
CA ARG A 225 2.92 7.44 -22.27
C ARG A 225 3.56 6.27 -21.54
N CYS A 226 3.12 5.98 -20.32
CA CYS A 226 3.62 4.85 -19.54
C CYS A 226 3.55 3.56 -20.38
N PRO A 227 4.65 2.80 -20.51
CA PRO A 227 4.72 1.65 -21.42
C PRO A 227 3.90 0.44 -20.97
N MET A 228 3.41 0.46 -19.72
CA MET A 228 2.68 -0.61 -19.06
C MET A 228 1.68 -0.03 -18.06
N GLU A 229 0.77 -0.87 -17.57
CA GLU A 229 -0.05 -0.49 -16.43
C GLU A 229 0.76 -0.63 -15.14
N LEU A 230 0.51 0.25 -14.19
CA LEU A 230 1.10 0.20 -12.86
C LEU A 230 0.05 -0.34 -11.89
N SER A 231 0.45 -1.22 -10.99
CA SER A 231 -0.43 -1.76 -9.97
C SER A 231 0.27 -1.79 -8.64
N THR A 232 -0.43 -1.40 -7.57
CA THR A 232 0.04 -1.65 -6.20
C THR A 232 -0.90 -2.63 -5.53
N TYR A 233 -0.33 -3.61 -4.84
CA TYR A 233 -1.08 -4.59 -4.06
C TYR A 233 -0.71 -4.47 -2.58
N PHE A 234 -1.70 -4.12 -1.76
CA PHE A 234 -1.59 -4.04 -0.32
C PHE A 234 -2.14 -5.32 0.32
N ARG A 235 -1.31 -6.00 1.12
CA ARG A 235 -1.73 -7.11 1.97
C ARG A 235 -1.56 -6.75 3.43
N ILE A 236 -2.66 -6.92 4.17
CA ILE A 236 -2.75 -6.63 5.60
C ILE A 236 -2.69 -7.94 6.38
N ASN A 237 -1.65 -8.13 7.20
CA ASN A 237 -1.52 -9.33 8.03
C ASN A 237 -1.60 -9.02 9.53
N GLU A 238 -1.20 -7.83 9.97
CA GLU A 238 -1.10 -7.52 11.41
C GLU A 238 -2.44 -7.16 12.10
N GLU A 239 -2.57 -7.44 13.40
CA GLU A 239 -3.75 -7.06 14.20
C GLU A 239 -3.54 -5.73 14.94
N ASN A 240 -4.61 -4.96 15.13
CA ASN A 240 -4.58 -3.68 15.86
C ASN A 240 -3.59 -2.63 15.32
N THR A 241 -3.27 -2.71 14.03
CA THR A 241 -2.51 -1.70 13.29
C THR A 241 -3.45 -0.74 12.57
N GLY A 242 -3.29 0.56 12.80
CA GLY A 242 -3.96 1.57 11.97
C GLY A 242 -3.24 1.66 10.62
N GLN A 243 -4.01 1.61 9.53
CA GLN A 243 -3.46 1.66 8.18
C GLN A 243 -3.54 3.07 7.63
N PHE A 244 -2.37 3.62 7.34
CA PHE A 244 -2.21 4.97 6.83
C PHE A 244 -1.27 4.90 5.64
N GLU A 245 -1.87 4.83 4.46
CA GLU A 245 -1.15 4.88 3.20
C GLU A 245 -1.27 6.26 2.57
N ARG A 246 -0.23 6.66 1.84
CA ARG A 246 -0.25 7.89 1.06
C ARG A 246 0.29 7.67 -0.34
N THR A 247 -0.61 7.72 -1.31
CA THR A 247 -0.29 7.56 -2.73
C THR A 247 -0.19 8.93 -3.41
N LEU A 248 0.90 9.17 -4.13
CA LEU A 248 1.16 10.41 -4.86
C LEU A 248 1.53 10.10 -6.31
N ILE A 249 0.65 10.44 -7.25
CA ILE A 249 0.82 10.19 -8.68
C ILE A 249 0.87 11.53 -9.42
N ILE A 250 1.96 11.77 -10.14
CA ILE A 250 2.16 12.95 -10.95
C ILE A 250 2.31 12.55 -12.42
N ALA A 251 1.41 13.07 -13.26
CA ALA A 251 1.50 13.00 -14.70
C ALA A 251 1.88 14.39 -15.22
N ASP A 252 3.11 14.52 -15.71
CA ASP A 252 3.64 15.76 -16.29
C ASP A 252 3.01 16.03 -17.68
N GLU A 253 3.26 17.19 -18.27
CA GLU A 253 2.54 17.69 -19.45
C GLU A 253 2.50 16.66 -20.59
N GLY A 254 1.32 16.41 -21.17
CA GLY A 254 1.15 15.48 -22.29
C GLY A 254 1.46 14.02 -21.98
N SER A 255 1.54 13.64 -20.70
CA SER A 255 1.86 12.27 -20.26
C SER A 255 0.62 11.42 -19.99
N TYR A 256 0.78 10.10 -19.90
CA TYR A 256 -0.32 9.18 -19.59
C TYR A 256 0.12 8.05 -18.66
N VAL A 257 -0.73 7.68 -17.70
CA VAL A 257 -0.60 6.46 -16.89
C VAL A 257 -1.94 5.80 -16.58
N SER A 258 -1.92 4.47 -16.53
CA SER A 258 -3.00 3.63 -15.96
C SER A 258 -2.47 3.04 -14.67
N TYR A 259 -3.09 3.38 -13.54
CA TYR A 259 -2.71 2.92 -12.21
C TYR A 259 -3.88 2.17 -11.55
N LEU A 260 -3.58 1.01 -10.98
CA LEU A 260 -4.53 0.17 -10.26
C LEU A 260 -4.07 -0.06 -8.82
N GLU A 261 -4.94 0.29 -7.87
CA GLU A 261 -4.73 0.04 -6.45
C GLU A 261 -5.61 -1.14 -6.02
N GLY A 262 -4.99 -2.17 -5.45
CA GLY A 262 -5.69 -3.32 -4.88
C GLY A 262 -5.42 -3.41 -3.39
N CYS A 263 -6.47 -3.41 -2.57
CA CYS A 263 -6.39 -3.71 -1.15
C CYS A 263 -7.21 -4.97 -0.86
N THR A 264 -6.57 -5.98 -0.28
CA THR A 264 -7.28 -7.18 0.20
C THR A 264 -6.96 -7.38 1.68
N ALA A 265 -8.00 -7.42 2.51
CA ALA A 265 -7.88 -7.74 3.93
C ALA A 265 -8.50 -9.12 4.22
N PRO A 266 -7.92 -9.94 5.11
CA PRO A 266 -8.65 -11.06 5.68
C PRO A 266 -9.90 -10.53 6.40
N MET A 267 -11.08 -11.10 6.15
CA MET A 267 -12.27 -10.83 6.98
C MET A 267 -11.94 -11.17 8.44
N ARG A 268 -12.16 -10.20 9.33
CA ARG A 268 -12.00 -10.36 10.77
C ARG A 268 -13.23 -9.83 11.49
N ASP A 269 -13.45 -10.35 12.71
CA ASP A 269 -14.56 -9.94 13.57
C ASP A 269 -14.33 -8.59 14.28
N GLU A 270 -13.12 -8.02 14.19
CA GLU A 270 -12.72 -6.77 14.85
C GLU A 270 -12.59 -5.61 13.86
N ASN A 271 -13.03 -4.42 14.25
CA ASN A 271 -12.93 -3.20 13.44
C ASN A 271 -11.46 -2.75 13.32
N GLN A 272 -11.05 -2.37 12.11
CA GLN A 272 -9.75 -1.77 11.84
C GLN A 272 -9.91 -0.39 11.19
N LEU A 273 -9.00 0.54 11.52
CA LEU A 273 -8.97 1.86 10.91
C LEU A 273 -8.07 1.84 9.68
N HIS A 274 -8.65 2.16 8.52
CA HIS A 274 -7.93 2.43 7.28
C HIS A 274 -8.26 3.86 6.82
N ALA A 275 -7.23 4.71 6.74
CA ALA A 275 -7.35 6.11 6.36
C ALA A 275 -6.26 6.47 5.34
N ALA A 276 -6.53 6.13 4.08
CA ALA A 276 -5.69 6.44 2.93
C ALA A 276 -5.80 7.91 2.49
N VAL A 277 -4.72 8.45 1.94
CA VAL A 277 -4.73 9.71 1.19
C VAL A 277 -4.13 9.47 -0.19
N VAL A 278 -4.88 9.84 -1.23
CA VAL A 278 -4.43 9.72 -2.62
C VAL A 278 -4.40 11.11 -3.25
N GLU A 279 -3.23 11.51 -3.76
CA GLU A 279 -3.01 12.75 -4.48
C GLU A 279 -2.69 12.45 -5.94
N LEU A 280 -3.55 12.89 -6.85
CA LEU A 280 -3.37 12.77 -8.30
C LEU A 280 -3.14 14.16 -8.89
N VAL A 281 -1.98 14.38 -9.50
CA VAL A 281 -1.59 15.65 -10.12
C VAL A 281 -1.45 15.45 -11.63
N THR A 282 -2.36 16.03 -12.40
CA THR A 282 -2.33 16.04 -13.87
C THR A 282 -1.94 17.42 -14.37
N LEU A 283 -0.81 17.55 -15.07
CA LEU A 283 -0.43 18.77 -15.77
C LEU A 283 -1.09 18.86 -17.16
N ASP A 284 -0.79 19.93 -17.90
CA ASP A 284 -1.46 20.24 -19.17
C ASP A 284 -1.42 19.07 -20.16
N ASP A 285 -2.57 18.73 -20.75
CA ASP A 285 -2.75 17.62 -21.69
C ASP A 285 -2.34 16.22 -21.17
N ALA A 286 -2.15 16.07 -19.85
CA ALA A 286 -1.86 14.78 -19.23
C ALA A 286 -3.13 13.99 -18.85
N GLU A 287 -3.03 12.67 -18.76
CA GLU A 287 -4.14 11.78 -18.40
C GLU A 287 -3.71 10.73 -17.36
N ILE A 288 -4.45 10.66 -16.25
CA ILE A 288 -4.33 9.60 -15.25
C ILE A 288 -5.62 8.77 -15.28
N LYS A 289 -5.50 7.48 -15.60
CA LYS A 289 -6.55 6.50 -15.36
C LYS A 289 -6.26 5.81 -14.02
N TYR A 290 -7.06 6.13 -13.00
CA TYR A 290 -6.93 5.55 -11.67
C TYR A 290 -8.08 4.57 -11.40
N SER A 291 -7.75 3.36 -10.96
CA SER A 291 -8.71 2.31 -10.59
C SER A 291 -8.40 1.81 -9.19
N THR A 292 -9.43 1.60 -8.36
CA THR A 292 -9.28 0.98 -7.03
C THR A 292 -10.21 -0.21 -6.88
N VAL A 293 -9.70 -1.28 -6.29
CA VAL A 293 -10.47 -2.49 -5.94
C VAL A 293 -10.20 -2.79 -4.47
N GLN A 294 -11.25 -2.73 -3.66
CA GLN A 294 -11.21 -3.04 -2.23
C GLN A 294 -12.14 -4.22 -1.96
N ASN A 295 -11.59 -5.31 -1.42
CA ASN A 295 -12.31 -6.54 -1.06
C ASN A 295 -12.00 -6.97 0.37
#